data_AF-U3JY83-F1
#
_entry.id   AF-U3JY83-F1
#
_cell.length_a   1.000
_cell.length_b   1.000
_cell.length_c   1.000
_cell.angle_alpha   90.00
_cell.angle_beta   90.00
_cell.angle_gamma   90.00
#
_symmetry.space_group_name_H-M   'P 1'
#
loop_
_entity.id
_entity.type
_entity.pdbx_description
1 polymer ?
#
loop_
_entity_poly.entity_id
_entity_poly.type
_entity_poly.pdbx_seq_one_letter_code
_entity_poly.pdbx_strand_id
1 'polypeptide(L)'
;MLHLMLRFCNFSNTSSSADEVVESCVFFFFFQSEAEGRSVAGALNFNAAPDAQILYKAMKGLGTDEQAIIDVLTKRSNLQRQEIAKSFKAQFGKDLIESLKSELSGNFERLIVALMYSPFKYDAKELYDAMKGVGTRESVIIEILASRTKAQIKEISKAYKEEYGSDLEQDIKSETSGYLEQILVCLLQGERDNATLYVDTALALQDAETLYAAGEKIRGTDEIQFITILCKRSATHLMKVFEEYQKLAGKSIEDSIKSETRGSLEDAMLAIVKCTRNIHCYFAERLYNALKGAGTDDGTLIRVLVSRSEVDLNLIKPEFKRMAGKPLSAMISEDTSGDYKTALLNLCGSD
;
A
#
# COMPACT_ATOMS: atom_id res chain seq x y z
N MET A 1 32.96 5.18 1.19
CA MET A 1 32.56 5.08 -0.23
C MET A 1 33.58 4.28 -1.04
N LEU A 2 34.81 4.76 -1.27
CA LEU A 2 35.84 3.99 -2.01
C LEU A 2 36.32 2.71 -1.29
N HIS A 3 36.38 2.75 0.04
CA HIS A 3 36.92 1.64 0.83
C HIS A 3 35.95 0.43 0.97
N LEU A 4 34.64 0.65 0.79
CA LEU A 4 33.63 -0.42 0.76
C LEU A 4 33.53 -1.05 -0.63
N MET A 5 33.65 -0.25 -1.70
CA MET A 5 33.71 -0.73 -3.09
C MET A 5 34.88 -1.70 -3.33
N LEU A 6 36.07 -1.41 -2.78
CA LEU A 6 37.24 -2.27 -2.95
C LEU A 6 37.13 -3.63 -2.23
N ARG A 7 36.30 -3.74 -1.17
CA ARG A 7 36.08 -5.03 -0.50
C ARG A 7 35.16 -5.97 -1.28
N PHE A 8 34.28 -5.43 -2.13
CA PHE A 8 33.43 -6.25 -3.01
C PHE A 8 34.14 -6.64 -4.31
N CYS A 9 34.91 -5.74 -4.94
CA CYS A 9 35.68 -6.08 -6.15
C CYS A 9 36.76 -7.14 -5.90
N ASN A 10 37.28 -7.28 -4.67
CA ASN A 10 38.26 -8.32 -4.33
C ASN A 10 37.66 -9.73 -4.15
N PHE A 11 36.33 -9.89 -4.17
CA PHE A 11 35.69 -11.21 -4.16
C PHE A 11 35.41 -11.76 -5.57
N SER A 12 35.40 -10.90 -6.58
CA SER A 12 35.18 -11.26 -7.99
C SER A 12 36.49 -11.17 -8.77
N ASN A 13 37.42 -12.07 -8.49
CA ASN A 13 38.61 -12.27 -9.33
C ASN A 13 38.28 -13.19 -10.53
N THR A 14 37.18 -12.87 -11.20
CA THR A 14 36.69 -13.48 -12.42
C THR A 14 36.11 -12.36 -13.28
N SER A 15 36.41 -12.39 -14.56
CA SER A 15 36.08 -11.39 -15.56
C SER A 15 34.55 -11.13 -15.65
N SER A 16 34.03 -10.25 -14.80
CA SER A 16 32.66 -9.73 -14.94
C SER A 16 32.65 -8.57 -15.94
N SER A 17 31.73 -8.63 -16.89
CA SER A 17 31.51 -7.59 -17.90
C SER A 17 31.01 -6.30 -17.24
N ALA A 18 31.15 -5.16 -17.93
CA ALA A 18 30.66 -3.87 -17.43
C ALA A 18 29.16 -3.88 -17.10
N ASP A 19 28.38 -4.76 -17.75
CA ASP A 19 26.93 -4.89 -17.56
C ASP A 19 26.57 -5.50 -16.19
N GLU A 20 27.33 -6.47 -15.68
CA GLU A 20 27.10 -7.06 -14.34
C GLU A 20 27.39 -6.08 -13.20
N VAL A 21 28.35 -5.16 -13.41
CA VAL A 21 28.66 -4.10 -12.44
C VAL A 21 27.55 -3.03 -12.41
N VAL A 22 26.95 -2.73 -13.57
CA VAL A 22 25.82 -1.79 -13.66
C VAL A 22 24.57 -2.38 -13.03
N GLU A 23 24.24 -3.66 -13.27
CA GLU A 23 23.11 -4.33 -12.59
C GLU A 23 23.28 -4.33 -11.06
N SER A 24 24.48 -4.61 -10.56
CA SER A 24 24.77 -4.62 -9.12
C SER A 24 24.68 -3.21 -8.50
N CYS A 25 25.14 -2.18 -9.21
CA CYS A 25 24.99 -0.79 -8.78
C CYS A 25 23.55 -0.29 -8.82
N VAL A 26 22.77 -0.64 -9.85
CA VAL A 26 21.33 -0.30 -9.95
C VAL A 26 20.55 -1.00 -8.83
N PHE A 27 20.83 -2.29 -8.60
CA PHE A 27 20.22 -3.05 -7.50
C PHE A 27 20.56 -2.43 -6.14
N PHE A 28 21.82 -2.04 -5.90
CA PHE A 28 22.22 -1.37 -4.67
C PHE A 28 21.56 0.00 -4.49
N PHE A 29 21.43 0.81 -5.54
CA PHE A 29 20.76 2.11 -5.50
C PHE A 29 19.26 1.98 -5.24
N PHE A 30 18.62 0.96 -5.82
CA PHE A 30 17.21 0.61 -5.56
C PHE A 30 17.01 0.15 -4.11
N PHE A 31 17.90 -0.69 -3.59
CA PHE A 31 17.84 -1.17 -2.21
C PHE A 31 18.07 -0.04 -1.17
N GLN A 32 18.93 0.93 -1.51
CA GLN A 32 19.19 2.08 -0.65
C GLN A 32 17.99 3.04 -0.63
N SER A 33 17.32 3.28 -1.77
CA SER A 33 16.10 4.09 -1.81
C SER A 33 14.92 3.41 -1.09
N GLU A 34 14.82 2.08 -1.15
CA GLU A 34 13.82 1.30 -0.41
C GLU A 34 14.01 1.30 1.11
N ALA A 35 15.26 1.44 1.60
CA ALA A 35 15.54 1.59 3.02
C ALA A 35 15.29 3.03 3.49
N GLU A 36 15.60 4.03 2.67
CA GLU A 36 15.36 5.45 2.92
C GLU A 36 13.86 5.82 2.86
N GLY A 37 13.05 5.03 2.15
CA GLY A 37 11.60 5.19 2.03
C GLY A 37 10.79 4.88 3.30
N ARG A 38 11.37 4.22 4.31
CA ARG A 38 10.63 3.68 5.47
C ARG A 38 10.64 4.66 6.65
N SER A 39 9.48 4.93 7.24
CA SER A 39 9.40 5.70 8.49
C SER A 39 9.63 4.83 9.73
N VAL A 40 9.31 3.54 9.65
CA VAL A 40 9.55 2.56 10.71
C VAL A 40 10.66 1.61 10.27
N ALA A 41 11.67 1.47 11.12
CA ALA A 41 12.77 0.54 10.93
C ALA A 41 12.86 -0.43 12.12
N GLY A 42 13.38 -1.64 11.87
CA GLY A 42 13.62 -2.62 12.91
C GLY A 42 14.75 -2.20 13.86
N ALA A 43 14.61 -2.54 15.14
CA ALA A 43 15.69 -2.37 16.11
C ALA A 43 16.89 -3.29 15.78
N LEU A 44 18.12 -2.78 15.89
CA LEU A 44 19.34 -3.59 15.73
C LEU A 44 19.54 -4.52 16.93
N ASN A 45 20.08 -5.71 16.70
CA ASN A 45 20.34 -6.73 17.74
C ASN A 45 19.10 -7.04 18.61
N PHE A 46 17.97 -7.24 17.93
CA PHE A 46 16.66 -7.38 18.57
C PHE A 46 16.49 -8.68 19.36
N ASN A 47 15.83 -8.58 20.52
CA ASN A 47 15.35 -9.70 21.31
C ASN A 47 13.88 -9.45 21.68
N ALA A 48 13.00 -10.39 21.33
CA ALA A 48 11.57 -10.28 21.55
C ALA A 48 11.14 -10.45 23.02
N ALA A 49 11.93 -11.13 23.85
CA ALA A 49 11.50 -11.49 25.20
C ALA A 49 11.30 -10.30 26.15
N PRO A 50 12.20 -9.28 26.19
CA PRO A 50 11.98 -8.08 26.99
C PRO A 50 10.74 -7.29 26.57
N ASP A 51 10.52 -7.11 25.26
CA ASP A 51 9.35 -6.40 24.74
C ASP A 51 8.05 -7.12 25.10
N ALA A 52 8.02 -8.46 25.00
CA ALA A 52 6.88 -9.24 25.45
C ALA A 52 6.59 -9.03 26.95
N GLN A 53 7.63 -8.93 27.80
CA GLN A 53 7.45 -8.63 29.23
C GLN A 53 6.96 -7.21 29.49
N ILE A 54 7.42 -6.23 28.71
CA ILE A 54 6.94 -4.84 28.79
C ILE A 54 5.44 -4.81 28.46
N LEU A 55 5.04 -5.41 27.34
CA LEU A 55 3.64 -5.47 26.93
C LEU A 55 2.77 -6.21 27.95
N TYR A 56 3.24 -7.31 28.52
CA TYR A 56 2.50 -8.03 29.55
C TYR A 56 2.29 -7.20 30.80
N LYS A 57 3.32 -6.46 31.25
CA LYS A 57 3.20 -5.56 32.41
C LYS A 57 2.27 -4.39 32.11
N ALA A 58 2.33 -3.84 30.91
CA ALA A 58 1.48 -2.73 30.47
C ALA A 58 -0.02 -3.08 30.48
N MET A 59 -0.35 -4.35 30.26
CA MET A 59 -1.73 -4.87 30.25
C MET A 59 -2.13 -5.61 31.54
N LYS A 60 -1.32 -5.55 32.60
CA LYS A 60 -1.57 -6.30 33.83
C LYS A 60 -2.08 -5.40 34.94
N GLY A 61 -3.28 -5.67 35.42
CA GLY A 61 -3.82 -5.08 36.63
C GLY A 61 -5.07 -4.26 36.33
N LEU A 62 -5.28 -3.19 37.10
CA LEU A 62 -6.34 -2.23 36.82
C LEU A 62 -5.77 -1.09 35.97
N GLY A 63 -6.39 -0.85 34.81
CA GLY A 63 -5.91 0.10 33.81
C GLY A 63 -4.85 -0.51 32.89
N THR A 64 -4.51 0.24 31.86
CA THR A 64 -3.54 -0.14 30.81
C THR A 64 -2.48 0.96 30.73
N ASP A 65 -1.24 0.60 30.43
CA ASP A 65 -0.16 1.56 30.12
C ASP A 65 -0.05 1.70 28.58
N GLU A 66 -0.89 2.55 28.00
CA GLU A 66 -0.96 2.77 26.56
C GLU A 66 0.37 3.29 26.00
N GLN A 67 1.08 4.12 26.76
CA GLN A 67 2.36 4.69 26.35
C GLN A 67 3.43 3.61 26.20
N ALA A 68 3.52 2.64 27.12
CA ALA A 68 4.42 1.51 27.00
C ALA A 68 4.09 0.63 25.78
N ILE A 69 2.80 0.44 25.47
CA ILE A 69 2.36 -0.29 24.28
C ILE A 69 2.80 0.44 23.01
N ILE A 70 2.60 1.76 22.94
CA ILE A 70 3.03 2.60 21.83
C ILE A 70 4.54 2.52 21.64
N ASP A 71 5.30 2.75 22.70
CA ASP A 71 6.77 2.81 22.63
C ASP A 71 7.41 1.49 22.19
N VAL A 72 6.76 0.36 22.42
CA VAL A 72 7.16 -0.92 21.85
C VAL A 72 6.66 -1.05 20.43
N LEU A 73 5.35 -1.04 20.19
CA LEU A 73 4.77 -1.53 18.94
C LEU A 73 4.94 -0.58 17.75
N THR A 74 5.07 0.73 17.97
CA THR A 74 5.31 1.69 16.87
C THR A 74 6.80 1.87 16.55
N LYS A 75 7.71 1.27 17.34
CA LYS A 75 9.17 1.37 17.17
C LYS A 75 9.81 0.01 16.87
N ARG A 76 9.02 -0.93 16.34
CA ARG A 76 9.45 -2.26 15.90
C ARG A 76 8.92 -2.53 14.51
N SER A 77 9.76 -3.15 13.68
CA SER A 77 9.29 -3.63 12.37
C SER A 77 8.22 -4.68 12.55
N ASN A 78 7.43 -4.93 11.51
CA ASN A 78 6.38 -5.92 11.55
C ASN A 78 6.94 -7.31 11.86
N LEU A 79 8.10 -7.65 11.28
CA LEU A 79 8.80 -8.90 11.56
C LEU A 79 9.10 -9.06 13.06
N GLN A 80 9.61 -7.99 13.70
CA GLN A 80 9.87 -7.98 15.13
C GLN A 80 8.57 -8.10 15.95
N ARG A 81 7.48 -7.43 15.54
CA ARG A 81 6.16 -7.61 16.16
C ARG A 81 5.67 -9.06 16.10
N GLN A 82 5.94 -9.78 14.99
CA GLN A 82 5.62 -11.21 14.90
C GLN A 82 6.43 -12.06 15.90
N GLU A 83 7.71 -11.75 16.10
CA GLU A 83 8.55 -12.42 17.09
C GLU A 83 8.10 -12.11 18.53
N ILE A 84 7.69 -10.86 18.80
CA ILE A 84 7.12 -10.45 20.10
C ILE A 84 5.86 -11.24 20.38
N ALA A 85 4.94 -11.35 19.43
CA ALA A 85 3.71 -12.12 19.61
C ALA A 85 3.98 -13.60 19.95
N LYS A 86 4.95 -14.23 19.25
CA LYS A 86 5.39 -15.60 19.56
C LYS A 86 5.99 -15.71 20.97
N SER A 87 6.86 -14.78 21.33
CA SER A 87 7.51 -14.74 22.64
C SER A 87 6.51 -14.50 23.79
N PHE A 88 5.54 -13.60 23.57
CA PHE A 88 4.45 -13.31 24.51
C PHE A 88 3.61 -14.56 24.78
N LYS A 89 3.22 -15.28 23.71
CA LYS A 89 2.49 -16.55 23.84
C LYS A 89 3.29 -17.62 24.58
N ALA A 90 4.58 -17.75 24.29
CA ALA A 90 5.45 -18.71 24.96
C ALA A 90 5.65 -18.42 26.46
N GLN A 91 5.80 -17.13 26.82
CA GLN A 91 6.06 -16.72 28.21
C GLN A 91 4.80 -16.70 29.08
N PHE A 92 3.65 -16.30 28.52
CA PHE A 92 2.45 -16.01 29.31
C PHE A 92 1.24 -16.90 28.96
N GLY A 93 1.34 -17.74 27.92
CA GLY A 93 0.26 -18.62 27.49
C GLY A 93 -0.95 -17.89 26.90
N LYS A 94 -0.83 -16.60 26.59
CA LYS A 94 -1.89 -15.74 26.05
C LYS A 94 -1.58 -15.31 24.63
N ASP A 95 -2.61 -15.13 23.81
CA ASP A 95 -2.43 -14.49 22.50
C ASP A 95 -2.29 -12.98 22.66
N LEU A 96 -1.27 -12.39 22.01
CA LEU A 96 -0.98 -10.97 22.16
C LEU A 96 -2.05 -10.10 21.50
N ILE A 97 -2.57 -10.49 20.35
CA ILE A 97 -3.59 -9.70 19.62
C ILE A 97 -4.89 -9.69 20.43
N GLU A 98 -5.31 -10.85 20.93
CA GLU A 98 -6.52 -10.93 21.76
C GLU A 98 -6.36 -10.19 23.10
N SER A 99 -5.16 -10.20 23.69
CA SER A 99 -4.87 -9.39 24.88
C SER A 99 -4.95 -7.89 24.59
N LEU A 100 -4.43 -7.44 23.45
CA LEU A 100 -4.52 -6.03 23.06
C LEU A 100 -5.97 -5.60 22.79
N LYS A 101 -6.77 -6.43 22.13
CA LYS A 101 -8.21 -6.16 21.90
C LYS A 101 -9.02 -6.07 23.18
N SER A 102 -8.67 -6.83 24.22
CA SER A 102 -9.39 -6.77 25.50
C SER A 102 -9.06 -5.54 26.34
N GLU A 103 -7.88 -4.94 26.11
CA GLU A 103 -7.34 -3.84 26.92
C GLU A 103 -7.54 -2.47 26.25
N LEU A 104 -7.54 -2.43 24.92
CA LEU A 104 -7.65 -1.21 24.15
C LEU A 104 -9.07 -1.01 23.61
N SER A 105 -9.40 0.23 23.22
CA SER A 105 -10.67 0.51 22.53
C SER A 105 -10.54 1.56 21.42
N GLY A 106 -11.57 1.66 20.58
CA GLY A 106 -11.71 2.71 19.58
C GLY A 106 -10.64 2.69 18.48
N ASN A 107 -10.30 3.86 17.95
CA ASN A 107 -9.30 3.96 16.87
C ASN A 107 -7.88 3.61 17.33
N PHE A 108 -7.58 3.76 18.62
CA PHE A 108 -6.29 3.34 19.17
C PHE A 108 -6.15 1.81 19.12
N GLU A 109 -7.17 1.07 19.55
CA GLU A 109 -7.22 -0.39 19.40
C GLU A 109 -7.06 -0.79 17.93
N ARG A 110 -7.86 -0.19 17.04
CA ARG A 110 -7.82 -0.50 15.60
C ARG A 110 -6.42 -0.35 15.02
N LEU A 111 -5.72 0.73 15.37
CA LEU A 111 -4.35 1.00 14.91
C LEU A 111 -3.35 -0.01 15.47
N ILE A 112 -3.36 -0.24 16.78
CA ILE A 112 -2.40 -1.15 17.43
C ILE A 112 -2.61 -2.59 16.95
N VAL A 113 -3.86 -3.04 16.82
CA VAL A 113 -4.19 -4.36 16.29
C VAL A 113 -3.79 -4.47 14.82
N ALA A 114 -4.02 -3.42 14.00
CA ALA A 114 -3.58 -3.39 12.60
C ALA A 114 -2.05 -3.59 12.48
N LEU A 115 -1.25 -2.98 13.35
CA LEU A 115 0.20 -3.19 13.39
C LEU A 115 0.57 -4.66 13.70
N MET A 116 -0.27 -5.45 14.36
CA MET A 116 0.11 -6.82 14.70
C MET A 116 -0.08 -7.82 13.56
N TYR A 117 -0.85 -7.48 12.51
CA TYR A 117 -1.00 -8.34 11.35
C TYR A 117 0.24 -8.30 10.46
N SER A 118 0.64 -9.44 9.89
CA SER A 118 1.62 -9.42 8.79
C SER A 118 1.05 -8.67 7.58
N PRO A 119 1.87 -8.07 6.70
CA PRO A 119 1.37 -7.17 5.65
C PRO A 119 0.25 -7.77 4.80
N PHE A 120 0.41 -9.02 4.35
CA PHE A 120 -0.59 -9.69 3.51
C PHE A 120 -1.83 -10.14 4.28
N LYS A 121 -1.67 -10.51 5.56
CA LYS A 121 -2.84 -10.80 6.42
C LYS A 121 -3.63 -9.53 6.73
N TYR A 122 -2.94 -8.39 6.85
CA TYR A 122 -3.60 -7.10 7.07
C TYR A 122 -4.41 -6.68 5.84
N ASP A 123 -3.83 -6.76 4.64
CA ASP A 123 -4.55 -6.49 3.39
C ASP A 123 -5.73 -7.46 3.20
N ALA A 124 -5.54 -8.76 3.48
CA ALA A 124 -6.63 -9.75 3.44
C ALA A 124 -7.75 -9.40 4.42
N LYS A 125 -7.42 -8.95 5.63
CA LYS A 125 -8.39 -8.49 6.62
C LYS A 125 -9.14 -7.24 6.15
N GLU A 126 -8.45 -6.26 5.61
CA GLU A 126 -9.09 -5.03 5.10
C GLU A 126 -10.04 -5.34 3.93
N LEU A 127 -9.69 -6.28 3.06
CA LEU A 127 -10.57 -6.77 1.99
C LEU A 127 -11.78 -7.51 2.56
N TYR A 128 -11.57 -8.40 3.53
CA TYR A 128 -12.67 -9.14 4.17
C TYR A 128 -13.64 -8.19 4.87
N ASP A 129 -13.14 -7.24 5.65
CA ASP A 129 -13.96 -6.24 6.32
C ASP A 129 -14.60 -5.25 5.34
N ALA A 130 -14.09 -5.10 4.12
CA ALA A 130 -14.69 -4.25 3.09
C ALA A 130 -15.91 -4.91 2.44
N MET A 131 -15.96 -6.24 2.46
CA MET A 131 -17.01 -7.07 1.87
C MET A 131 -17.97 -7.65 2.92
N LYS A 132 -17.55 -7.72 4.18
CA LYS A 132 -18.40 -8.24 5.25
C LYS A 132 -19.44 -7.22 5.69
N GLY A 133 -20.70 -7.65 5.69
CA GLY A 133 -21.81 -6.96 6.35
C GLY A 133 -22.79 -6.37 5.35
N VAL A 134 -23.43 -5.27 5.72
CA VAL A 134 -24.39 -4.58 4.84
C VAL A 134 -23.64 -3.54 4.03
N GLY A 135 -23.63 -3.74 2.71
CA GLY A 135 -22.95 -2.87 1.75
C GLY A 135 -21.46 -3.16 1.64
N THR A 136 -20.83 -2.60 0.61
CA THR A 136 -19.45 -2.91 0.23
C THR A 136 -18.63 -1.63 0.24
N ARG A 137 -17.46 -1.66 0.89
CA ARG A 137 -16.52 -0.52 0.91
C ARG A 137 -15.60 -0.59 -0.31
N GLU A 138 -16.16 -0.34 -1.48
CA GLU A 138 -15.50 -0.47 -2.79
C GLU A 138 -14.17 0.31 -2.85
N SER A 139 -14.09 1.48 -2.22
CA SER A 139 -12.87 2.29 -2.17
C SER A 139 -11.67 1.59 -1.49
N VAL A 140 -11.92 0.69 -0.53
CA VAL A 140 -10.88 -0.11 0.12
C VAL A 140 -10.38 -1.20 -0.83
N ILE A 141 -11.29 -1.87 -1.52
CA ILE A 141 -10.97 -2.91 -2.50
C ILE A 141 -10.15 -2.32 -3.65
N ILE A 142 -10.60 -1.18 -4.18
CA ILE A 142 -9.91 -0.42 -5.23
C ILE A 142 -8.49 -0.02 -4.78
N GLU A 143 -8.34 0.57 -3.59
CA GLU A 143 -7.04 1.01 -3.08
C GLU A 143 -6.03 -0.15 -3.00
N ILE A 144 -6.45 -1.30 -2.46
CA ILE A 144 -5.59 -2.46 -2.31
C ILE A 144 -5.26 -3.06 -3.68
N LEU A 145 -6.26 -3.35 -4.52
CA LEU A 145 -6.00 -4.04 -5.80
C LEU A 145 -5.25 -3.18 -6.81
N ALA A 146 -5.48 -1.86 -6.84
CA ALA A 146 -4.79 -0.98 -7.78
C ALA A 146 -3.31 -0.73 -7.39
N SER A 147 -3.00 -0.73 -6.08
CA SER A 147 -1.68 -0.33 -5.58
C SER A 147 -0.72 -1.48 -5.28
N ARG A 148 -1.20 -2.72 -5.21
CA ARG A 148 -0.37 -3.90 -4.92
C ARG A 148 0.21 -4.52 -6.19
N THR A 149 1.43 -5.04 -6.08
CA THR A 149 2.10 -5.75 -7.18
C THR A 149 1.49 -7.14 -7.37
N LYS A 150 1.72 -7.75 -8.53
CA LYS A 150 1.31 -9.14 -8.83
C LYS A 150 1.75 -10.13 -7.74
N ALA A 151 2.99 -10.00 -7.25
CA ALA A 151 3.51 -10.87 -6.20
C ALA A 151 2.78 -10.66 -4.86
N GLN A 152 2.48 -9.41 -4.50
CA GLN A 152 1.74 -9.08 -3.29
C GLN A 152 0.29 -9.61 -3.38
N ILE A 153 -0.39 -9.42 -4.51
CA ILE A 153 -1.75 -9.92 -4.74
C ILE A 153 -1.83 -11.44 -4.53
N LYS A 154 -0.85 -12.20 -5.04
CA LYS A 154 -0.79 -13.66 -4.84
C LYS A 154 -0.72 -14.03 -3.35
N GLU A 155 0.12 -13.34 -2.57
CA GLU A 155 0.24 -13.60 -1.13
C GLU A 155 -1.00 -13.14 -0.35
N ILE A 156 -1.67 -12.07 -0.78
CA ILE A 156 -2.94 -11.61 -0.21
C ILE A 156 -4.04 -12.65 -0.43
N SER A 157 -4.21 -13.16 -1.65
CA SER A 157 -5.22 -14.20 -1.94
C SER A 157 -4.97 -15.47 -1.14
N LYS A 158 -3.70 -15.84 -0.96
CA LYS A 158 -3.31 -16.97 -0.10
C LYS A 158 -3.68 -16.71 1.37
N ALA A 159 -3.29 -15.55 1.91
CA ALA A 159 -3.59 -15.18 3.29
C ALA A 159 -5.11 -15.10 3.53
N TYR A 160 -5.87 -14.57 2.58
CA TYR A 160 -7.33 -14.51 2.64
C TYR A 160 -7.95 -15.89 2.75
N LYS A 161 -7.52 -16.83 1.89
CA LYS A 161 -8.00 -18.22 1.93
C LYS A 161 -7.65 -18.93 3.23
N GLU A 162 -6.44 -18.71 3.75
CA GLU A 162 -5.98 -19.30 5.01
C GLU A 162 -6.76 -18.77 6.22
N GLU A 163 -7.09 -17.47 6.27
CA GLU A 163 -7.77 -16.84 7.40
C GLU A 163 -9.29 -17.01 7.38
N TYR A 164 -9.91 -16.96 6.19
CA TYR A 164 -11.37 -16.91 6.06
C TYR A 164 -11.98 -18.18 5.46
N GLY A 165 -11.16 -19.10 4.96
CA GLY A 165 -11.64 -20.31 4.29
C GLY A 165 -12.44 -20.05 3.02
N SER A 166 -12.39 -18.83 2.48
CA SER A 166 -13.10 -18.39 1.28
C SER A 166 -12.13 -17.99 0.17
N ASP A 167 -12.63 -17.95 -1.06
CA ASP A 167 -11.88 -17.53 -2.24
C ASP A 167 -12.12 -16.03 -2.49
N LEU A 168 -11.06 -15.22 -2.44
CA LEU A 168 -11.14 -13.77 -2.58
C LEU A 168 -11.75 -13.35 -3.93
N GLU A 169 -11.54 -14.10 -5.02
CA GLU A 169 -12.14 -13.76 -6.31
C GLU A 169 -13.65 -14.00 -6.29
N GLN A 170 -14.10 -15.11 -5.68
CA GLN A 170 -15.53 -15.38 -5.53
C GLN A 170 -16.23 -14.35 -4.66
N ASP A 171 -15.60 -13.94 -3.54
CA ASP A 171 -16.20 -12.96 -2.64
C ASP A 171 -16.29 -11.57 -3.32
N ILE A 172 -15.29 -11.17 -4.11
CA ILE A 172 -15.39 -9.94 -4.92
C ILE A 172 -16.54 -10.04 -5.94
N LYS A 173 -16.70 -11.18 -6.61
CA LYS A 173 -17.79 -11.40 -7.57
C LYS A 173 -19.17 -11.43 -6.93
N SER A 174 -19.29 -11.82 -5.67
CA SER A 174 -20.59 -11.78 -4.97
C SER A 174 -20.94 -10.37 -4.47
N GLU A 175 -19.94 -9.54 -4.18
CA GLU A 175 -20.12 -8.22 -3.57
C GLU A 175 -20.11 -7.06 -4.57
N THR A 176 -19.68 -7.31 -5.81
CA THR A 176 -19.62 -6.28 -6.85
C THR A 176 -20.34 -6.76 -8.10
N SER A 177 -20.60 -5.85 -9.04
CA SER A 177 -21.25 -6.20 -10.31
C SER A 177 -20.81 -5.29 -11.46
N GLY A 178 -21.17 -5.68 -12.67
CA GLY A 178 -20.92 -4.89 -13.88
C GLY A 178 -19.42 -4.70 -14.15
N TYR A 179 -19.05 -3.53 -14.64
CA TYR A 179 -17.65 -3.24 -15.00
C TYR A 179 -16.73 -3.07 -13.77
N LEU A 180 -17.28 -2.72 -12.61
CA LEU A 180 -16.50 -2.68 -11.37
C LEU A 180 -16.03 -4.10 -11.00
N GLU A 181 -16.92 -5.08 -11.04
CA GLU A 181 -16.53 -6.48 -10.81
C GLU A 181 -15.41 -6.91 -11.77
N GLN A 182 -15.58 -6.61 -13.07
CA GLN A 182 -14.63 -7.03 -14.09
C GLN A 182 -13.23 -6.40 -13.90
N ILE A 183 -13.15 -5.11 -13.58
CA ILE A 183 -11.86 -4.45 -13.35
C ILE A 183 -11.17 -4.97 -12.09
N LEU A 184 -11.91 -5.22 -11.00
CA LEU A 184 -11.37 -5.74 -9.75
C LEU A 184 -10.88 -7.18 -9.92
N VAL A 185 -11.64 -8.03 -10.60
CA VAL A 185 -11.22 -9.40 -10.94
C VAL A 185 -9.97 -9.38 -11.82
N CYS A 186 -9.89 -8.49 -12.81
CA CYS A 186 -8.71 -8.40 -13.67
C CYS A 186 -7.44 -7.98 -12.89
N LEU A 187 -7.56 -7.04 -11.94
CA LEU A 187 -6.46 -6.68 -11.06
C LEU A 187 -6.07 -7.83 -10.13
N LEU A 188 -7.04 -8.55 -9.57
CA LEU A 188 -6.81 -9.68 -8.65
C LEU A 188 -6.11 -10.86 -9.33
N GLN A 189 -6.43 -11.15 -10.59
CA GLN A 189 -5.77 -12.23 -11.33
C GLN A 189 -4.28 -11.96 -11.55
N GLY A 190 -3.85 -10.70 -11.43
CA GLY A 190 -2.43 -10.33 -11.49
C GLY A 190 -1.81 -10.64 -12.85
N GLU A 191 -2.58 -10.60 -13.93
CA GLU A 191 -2.10 -10.89 -15.29
C GLU A 191 -1.33 -9.73 -15.93
N ARG A 192 -1.08 -8.66 -15.18
CA ARG A 192 -0.31 -7.51 -15.64
C ARG A 192 1.09 -7.91 -16.12
N ASP A 193 1.47 -7.41 -17.28
CA ASP A 193 2.79 -7.60 -17.87
C ASP A 193 3.87 -7.04 -16.94
N ASN A 194 4.99 -7.76 -16.84
CA ASN A 194 6.13 -7.28 -16.07
C ASN A 194 6.72 -6.03 -16.74
N ALA A 195 7.23 -5.11 -15.93
CA ALA A 195 7.95 -3.95 -16.45
C ALA A 195 9.19 -4.42 -17.24
N THR A 196 9.35 -3.90 -18.45
CA THR A 196 10.49 -4.14 -19.33
C THR A 196 11.29 -2.85 -19.52
N LEU A 197 12.60 -2.98 -19.73
CA LEU A 197 13.47 -1.83 -20.03
C LEU A 197 13.15 -1.21 -21.40
N TYR A 198 12.67 -2.03 -22.33
CA TYR A 198 12.23 -1.61 -23.65
C TYR A 198 10.71 -1.47 -23.68
N VAL A 199 10.23 -0.30 -24.12
CA VAL A 199 8.81 -0.03 -24.36
C VAL A 199 8.56 -0.09 -25.86
N ASP A 200 7.63 -0.94 -26.29
CA ASP A 200 7.17 -0.97 -27.68
C ASP A 200 6.32 0.27 -27.97
N THR A 201 6.94 1.25 -28.63
CA THR A 201 6.30 2.54 -28.91
C THR A 201 5.20 2.44 -29.96
N ALA A 202 5.26 1.46 -30.88
CA ALA A 202 4.23 1.25 -31.87
C ALA A 202 2.97 0.65 -31.22
N LEU A 203 3.16 -0.34 -30.34
CA LEU A 203 2.06 -0.88 -29.54
C LEU A 203 1.48 0.17 -28.58
N ALA A 204 2.32 1.01 -27.97
CA ALA A 204 1.83 2.07 -27.08
C ALA A 204 0.98 3.11 -27.83
N LEU A 205 1.37 3.47 -29.06
CA LEU A 205 0.55 4.31 -29.93
C LEU A 205 -0.77 3.62 -30.29
N GLN A 206 -0.73 2.33 -30.65
CA GLN A 206 -1.92 1.55 -30.98
C GLN A 206 -2.90 1.44 -29.80
N ASP A 207 -2.39 1.18 -28.59
CA ASP A 207 -3.22 1.14 -27.37
C ASP A 207 -3.80 2.53 -27.08
N ALA A 208 -3.04 3.62 -27.29
CA ALA A 208 -3.55 4.98 -27.15
C ALA A 208 -4.66 5.32 -28.17
N GLU A 209 -4.49 4.92 -29.43
CA GLU A 209 -5.53 5.04 -30.46
C GLU A 209 -6.78 4.22 -30.12
N THR A 210 -6.59 3.03 -29.52
CA THR A 210 -7.67 2.17 -29.05
C THR A 210 -8.46 2.83 -27.93
N LEU A 211 -7.79 3.38 -26.91
CA LEU A 211 -8.44 4.14 -25.84
C LEU A 211 -9.16 5.38 -26.37
N TYR A 212 -8.53 6.11 -27.30
CA TYR A 212 -9.13 7.31 -27.91
C TYR A 212 -10.40 6.95 -28.71
N ALA A 213 -10.37 5.84 -29.45
CA ALA A 213 -11.55 5.35 -30.16
C ALA A 213 -12.64 4.84 -29.22
N ALA A 214 -12.26 4.19 -28.11
CA ALA A 214 -13.14 3.62 -27.10
C ALA A 214 -13.84 4.67 -26.23
N GLY A 215 -13.30 5.88 -26.10
CA GLY A 215 -13.96 6.99 -25.38
C GLY A 215 -14.41 8.09 -26.33
N GLU A 216 -13.45 8.85 -26.85
CA GLU A 216 -13.72 10.14 -27.51
C GLU A 216 -14.42 10.05 -28.88
N LYS A 217 -14.37 8.90 -29.56
CA LYS A 217 -14.97 8.74 -30.91
C LYS A 217 -16.39 8.19 -30.90
N ILE A 218 -16.92 7.78 -29.75
CA ILE A 218 -18.25 7.19 -29.64
C ILE A 218 -19.10 7.98 -28.63
N ARG A 219 -20.39 7.71 -28.59
CA ARG A 219 -21.26 8.24 -27.54
C ARG A 219 -21.29 7.25 -26.38
N GLY A 220 -20.65 7.61 -25.28
CA GLY A 220 -20.39 6.71 -24.14
C GLY A 220 -18.99 6.11 -24.24
N THR A 221 -18.75 5.01 -23.55
CA THR A 221 -17.41 4.42 -23.41
C THR A 221 -17.45 2.94 -23.71
N ASP A 222 -16.42 2.41 -24.35
CA ASP A 222 -16.13 0.98 -24.38
C ASP A 222 -15.26 0.65 -23.15
N GLU A 223 -15.92 0.38 -22.03
CA GLU A 223 -15.25 0.15 -20.75
C GLU A 223 -14.35 -1.09 -20.77
N ILE A 224 -14.65 -2.09 -21.62
CA ILE A 224 -13.86 -3.32 -21.76
C ILE A 224 -12.47 -3.01 -22.30
N GLN A 225 -12.35 -2.10 -23.26
CA GLN A 225 -11.06 -1.73 -23.83
C GLN A 225 -10.20 -0.97 -22.80
N PHE A 226 -10.83 -0.09 -22.01
CA PHE A 226 -10.16 0.58 -20.89
C PHE A 226 -9.66 -0.44 -19.86
N ILE A 227 -10.51 -1.35 -19.40
CA ILE A 227 -10.16 -2.38 -18.41
C ILE A 227 -9.02 -3.26 -18.94
N THR A 228 -9.11 -3.73 -20.19
CA THR A 228 -8.12 -4.62 -20.79
C THR A 228 -6.75 -3.96 -20.84
N ILE A 229 -6.66 -2.71 -21.33
CA ILE A 229 -5.38 -2.01 -21.44
C ILE A 229 -4.83 -1.67 -20.05
N LEU A 230 -5.64 -1.06 -19.18
CA LEU A 230 -5.21 -0.58 -17.86
C LEU A 230 -4.77 -1.71 -16.92
N CYS A 231 -5.41 -2.88 -16.98
CA CYS A 231 -5.09 -3.97 -16.06
C CYS A 231 -3.98 -4.90 -16.58
N LYS A 232 -3.82 -5.03 -17.91
CA LYS A 232 -2.89 -6.02 -18.49
C LYS A 232 -1.53 -5.44 -18.88
N ARG A 233 -1.45 -4.18 -19.31
CA ARG A 233 -0.17 -3.59 -19.73
C ARG A 233 0.74 -3.27 -18.55
N SER A 234 2.05 -3.36 -18.77
CA SER A 234 3.05 -3.01 -17.76
C SER A 234 3.00 -1.51 -17.44
N ALA A 235 3.47 -1.12 -16.25
CA ALA A 235 3.46 0.29 -15.84
C ALA A 235 4.30 1.17 -16.78
N THR A 236 5.46 0.70 -17.25
CA THR A 236 6.32 1.43 -18.20
C THR A 236 5.65 1.62 -19.55
N HIS A 237 4.92 0.61 -20.03
CA HIS A 237 4.11 0.71 -21.24
C HIS A 237 2.95 1.69 -21.09
N LEU A 238 2.19 1.58 -20.00
CA LEU A 238 1.05 2.47 -19.73
C LEU A 238 1.45 3.94 -19.62
N MET A 239 2.59 4.25 -19.01
CA MET A 239 3.11 5.63 -19.00
C MET A 239 3.26 6.17 -20.43
N LYS A 240 3.77 5.35 -21.36
CA LYS A 240 3.91 5.73 -22.76
C LYS A 240 2.57 5.85 -23.47
N VAL A 241 1.63 4.94 -23.20
CA VAL A 241 0.25 5.01 -23.69
C VAL A 241 -0.40 6.34 -23.28
N PHE A 242 -0.23 6.77 -22.02
CA PHE A 242 -0.82 8.02 -21.54
C PHE A 242 -0.22 9.26 -22.22
N GLU A 243 1.08 9.24 -22.52
CA GLU A 243 1.72 10.31 -23.31
C GLU A 243 1.16 10.39 -24.73
N GLU A 244 1.07 9.26 -25.43
CA GLU A 244 0.54 9.23 -26.81
C GLU A 244 -0.95 9.57 -26.83
N TYR A 245 -1.72 9.09 -25.85
CA TYR A 245 -3.14 9.42 -25.69
C TYR A 245 -3.34 10.92 -25.56
N GLN A 246 -2.54 11.61 -24.73
CA GLN A 246 -2.65 13.05 -24.55
C GLN A 246 -2.38 13.83 -25.85
N LYS A 247 -1.47 13.35 -26.70
CA LYS A 247 -1.22 13.96 -28.02
C LYS A 247 -2.39 13.77 -28.98
N LEU A 248 -3.05 12.61 -28.94
CA LEU A 248 -4.18 12.29 -29.82
C LEU A 248 -5.46 13.01 -29.39
N ALA A 249 -5.76 13.01 -28.09
CA ALA A 249 -7.02 13.50 -27.54
C ALA A 249 -7.01 14.99 -27.17
N GLY A 250 -5.82 15.59 -27.00
CA GLY A 250 -5.68 16.98 -26.53
C GLY A 250 -6.07 17.19 -25.06
N LYS A 251 -6.38 16.13 -24.32
CA LYS A 251 -6.65 16.12 -22.87
C LYS A 251 -6.03 14.88 -22.21
N SER A 252 -5.92 14.89 -20.89
CA SER A 252 -5.34 13.75 -20.16
C SER A 252 -6.27 12.54 -20.19
N ILE A 253 -5.71 11.34 -19.96
CA ILE A 253 -6.51 10.13 -19.81
C ILE A 253 -7.41 10.22 -18.57
N GLU A 254 -6.95 10.89 -17.51
CA GLU A 254 -7.74 11.15 -16.31
C GLU A 254 -8.97 12.01 -16.59
N ASP A 255 -8.83 13.09 -17.35
CA ASP A 255 -9.96 13.95 -17.72
C ASP A 255 -10.95 13.21 -18.61
N SER A 256 -10.46 12.30 -19.44
CA SER A 256 -11.30 11.44 -20.28
C SER A 256 -12.08 10.44 -19.43
N ILE A 257 -11.42 9.74 -18.51
CA ILE A 257 -12.09 8.80 -17.58
C ILE A 257 -13.19 9.53 -16.78
N LYS A 258 -12.93 10.74 -16.29
CA LYS A 258 -13.90 11.54 -15.53
C LYS A 258 -15.09 12.04 -16.37
N SER A 259 -14.90 12.27 -17.68
CA SER A 259 -16.01 12.69 -18.55
C SER A 259 -16.89 11.52 -18.97
N GLU A 260 -16.29 10.33 -19.04
CA GLU A 260 -16.85 9.14 -19.67
C GLU A 260 -17.44 8.12 -18.67
N THR A 261 -16.84 7.98 -17.49
CA THR A 261 -17.28 7.04 -16.45
C THR A 261 -17.74 7.76 -15.19
N ARG A 262 -18.40 7.03 -14.27
CA ARG A 262 -18.86 7.57 -12.98
C ARG A 262 -18.75 6.55 -11.86
N GLY A 263 -18.76 7.05 -10.63
CA GLY A 263 -18.82 6.22 -9.42
C GLY A 263 -17.59 5.33 -9.28
N SER A 264 -17.78 4.13 -8.73
CA SER A 264 -16.66 3.28 -8.34
C SER A 264 -15.85 2.73 -9.51
N LEU A 265 -16.43 2.66 -10.71
CA LEU A 265 -15.67 2.34 -11.92
C LEU A 265 -14.68 3.46 -12.27
N GLU A 266 -15.13 4.73 -12.20
CA GLU A 266 -14.28 5.91 -12.37
C GLU A 266 -13.15 5.89 -11.34
N ASP A 267 -13.48 5.65 -10.07
CA ASP A 267 -12.50 5.56 -8.97
C ASP A 267 -11.47 4.45 -9.21
N ALA A 268 -11.89 3.27 -9.71
CA ALA A 268 -11.00 2.16 -10.01
C ALA A 268 -10.04 2.49 -11.16
N MET A 269 -10.55 3.03 -12.26
CA MET A 269 -9.71 3.43 -13.41
C MET A 269 -8.72 4.53 -13.02
N LEU A 270 -9.19 5.56 -12.29
CA LEU A 270 -8.32 6.64 -11.81
C LEU A 270 -7.27 6.14 -10.82
N ALA A 271 -7.60 5.19 -9.94
CA ALA A 271 -6.63 4.60 -9.03
C ALA A 271 -5.51 3.88 -9.79
N ILE A 272 -5.82 3.09 -10.82
CA ILE A 272 -4.81 2.43 -11.67
C ILE A 272 -3.90 3.45 -12.34
N VAL A 273 -4.47 4.50 -12.96
CA VAL A 273 -3.71 5.56 -13.64
C VAL A 273 -2.79 6.27 -12.65
N LYS A 274 -3.31 6.69 -11.49
CA LYS A 274 -2.54 7.39 -10.45
C LYS A 274 -1.42 6.52 -9.88
N CYS A 275 -1.70 5.26 -9.55
CA CYS A 275 -0.68 4.32 -9.08
C CYS A 275 0.41 4.07 -10.14
N THR A 276 0.03 4.01 -11.41
CA THR A 276 0.96 3.84 -12.53
C THR A 276 1.87 5.05 -12.71
N ARG A 277 1.34 6.28 -12.58
CA ARG A 277 2.13 7.51 -12.71
C ARG A 277 3.04 7.76 -11.52
N ASN A 278 2.49 7.71 -10.31
CA ASN A 278 3.22 7.96 -9.07
C ASN A 278 2.41 7.42 -7.89
N ILE A 279 2.75 6.21 -7.43
CA ILE A 279 2.12 5.57 -6.29
C ILE A 279 2.25 6.39 -4.99
N HIS A 280 3.34 7.15 -4.81
CA HIS A 280 3.52 7.99 -3.62
C HIS A 280 2.53 9.17 -3.62
N CYS A 281 2.33 9.79 -4.78
CA CYS A 281 1.32 10.85 -4.96
C CYS A 281 -0.11 10.31 -4.75
N TYR A 282 -0.40 9.09 -5.21
CA TYR A 282 -1.67 8.43 -4.95
C TYR A 282 -1.94 8.30 -3.45
N PHE A 283 -1.00 7.74 -2.67
CA PHE A 283 -1.18 7.60 -1.23
C PHE A 283 -1.19 8.94 -0.49
N ALA A 284 -0.44 9.93 -0.96
CA ALA A 284 -0.51 11.31 -0.45
C ALA A 284 -1.92 11.89 -0.63
N GLU A 285 -2.53 11.71 -1.79
CA GLU A 285 -3.91 12.13 -2.06
C GLU A 285 -4.92 11.40 -1.17
N ARG A 286 -4.74 10.08 -0.97
CA ARG A 286 -5.58 9.28 -0.06
C ARG A 286 -5.51 9.80 1.37
N LEU A 287 -4.32 10.08 1.89
CA LEU A 287 -4.12 10.67 3.21
C LEU A 287 -4.73 12.07 3.30
N TYR A 288 -4.52 12.91 2.27
CA TYR A 288 -5.07 14.26 2.26
C TYR A 288 -6.60 14.23 2.29
N ASN A 289 -7.21 13.35 1.50
CA ASN A 289 -8.66 13.16 1.49
C ASN A 289 -9.19 12.60 2.82
N ALA A 290 -8.42 11.79 3.53
CA ALA A 290 -8.80 11.26 4.83
C ALA A 290 -8.73 12.28 5.97
N LEU A 291 -7.89 13.31 5.83
CA LEU A 291 -7.63 14.36 6.83
C LEU A 291 -8.21 15.74 6.43
N LYS A 292 -8.91 15.85 5.30
CA LYS A 292 -9.50 17.12 4.87
C LYS A 292 -10.98 17.16 5.21
N GLY A 293 -11.45 18.31 5.67
CA GLY A 293 -12.87 18.57 5.88
C GLY A 293 -13.33 18.32 7.31
N ALA A 294 -14.57 17.91 7.48
CA ALA A 294 -15.17 17.71 8.79
C ALA A 294 -14.99 16.24 9.24
N GLY A 295 -14.22 16.04 10.31
CA GLY A 295 -13.89 14.71 10.82
C GLY A 295 -12.74 14.06 10.04
N THR A 296 -12.51 12.77 10.30
CA THR A 296 -11.38 12.02 9.74
C THR A 296 -11.86 10.67 9.24
N ASP A 297 -11.41 10.25 8.06
CA ASP A 297 -11.52 8.85 7.63
C ASP A 297 -10.41 8.03 8.29
N ASP A 298 -10.64 7.69 9.57
CA ASP A 298 -9.68 6.92 10.38
C ASP A 298 -9.34 5.57 9.74
N GLY A 299 -10.28 4.97 9.00
CA GLY A 299 -10.06 3.69 8.32
C GLY A 299 -8.99 3.81 7.24
N THR A 300 -9.09 4.82 6.39
CA THR A 300 -8.06 5.11 5.38
C THR A 300 -6.76 5.59 6.01
N LEU A 301 -6.82 6.49 6.99
CA LEU A 301 -5.62 6.99 7.67
C LEU A 301 -4.80 5.86 8.29
N ILE A 302 -5.44 4.96 9.05
CA ILE A 302 -4.80 3.80 9.68
C ILE A 302 -4.25 2.87 8.59
N ARG A 303 -5.06 2.48 7.60
CA ARG A 303 -4.62 1.52 6.58
C ARG A 303 -3.43 2.02 5.77
N VAL A 304 -3.41 3.29 5.39
CA VAL A 304 -2.29 3.84 4.63
C VAL A 304 -1.04 3.95 5.50
N LEU A 305 -1.13 4.51 6.72
CA LEU A 305 0.06 4.61 7.59
C LEU A 305 0.63 3.23 7.95
N VAL A 306 -0.21 2.27 8.31
CA VAL A 306 0.22 0.91 8.64
C VAL A 306 0.87 0.24 7.43
N SER A 307 0.19 0.21 6.28
CA SER A 307 0.68 -0.52 5.09
C SER A 307 1.90 0.12 4.42
N ARG A 308 2.13 1.44 4.60
CA ARG A 308 3.22 2.16 3.92
C ARG A 308 4.41 2.50 4.83
N SER A 309 4.26 2.42 6.15
CA SER A 309 5.31 2.77 7.14
C SER A 309 6.66 2.05 6.93
N GLU A 310 6.63 0.80 6.47
CA GLU A 310 7.82 -0.02 6.19
C GLU A 310 8.10 -0.17 4.69
N VAL A 311 7.46 0.65 3.84
CA VAL A 311 7.61 0.61 2.38
C VAL A 311 8.15 1.94 1.85
N ASP A 312 7.35 2.99 1.87
CA ASP A 312 7.61 4.23 1.15
C ASP A 312 6.99 5.49 1.79
N LEU A 313 6.61 5.44 3.08
CA LEU A 313 6.01 6.59 3.75
C LEU A 313 6.89 7.85 3.70
N ASN A 314 8.22 7.73 3.74
CA ASN A 314 9.12 8.88 3.57
C ASN A 314 9.11 9.48 2.16
N LEU A 315 8.68 8.72 1.14
CA LEU A 315 8.48 9.22 -0.22
C LEU A 315 7.08 9.81 -0.41
N ILE A 316 6.09 9.34 0.37
CA ILE A 316 4.72 9.87 0.39
C ILE A 316 4.66 11.25 1.07
N LYS A 317 5.40 11.46 2.17
CA LYS A 317 5.35 12.71 2.95
C LYS A 317 5.69 13.98 2.15
N PRO A 318 6.73 14.03 1.29
CA PRO A 318 6.99 15.20 0.43
C PRO A 318 5.86 15.48 -0.57
N GLU A 319 5.26 14.43 -1.15
CA GLU A 319 4.14 14.55 -2.06
C GLU A 319 2.89 15.10 -1.35
N PHE A 320 2.63 14.62 -0.13
CA PHE A 320 1.58 15.13 0.74
C PHE A 320 1.79 16.61 1.05
N LYS A 321 3.00 17.00 1.47
CA LYS A 321 3.34 18.39 1.80
C LYS A 321 3.15 19.33 0.60
N ARG A 322 3.53 18.88 -0.60
CA ARG A 322 3.32 19.62 -1.84
C ARG A 322 1.83 19.85 -2.14
N MET A 323 0.98 18.88 -1.85
CA MET A 323 -0.47 18.93 -2.08
C MET A 323 -1.22 19.73 -1.00
N ALA A 324 -0.94 19.45 0.27
CA ALA A 324 -1.66 19.99 1.42
C ALA A 324 -1.13 21.36 1.88
N GLY A 325 0.09 21.74 1.46
CA GLY A 325 0.76 22.97 1.89
C GLY A 325 1.32 22.91 3.31
N LYS A 326 1.19 21.78 4.02
CA LYS A 326 1.74 21.54 5.35
C LYS A 326 2.16 20.07 5.53
N PRO A 327 3.03 19.74 6.50
CA PRO A 327 3.48 18.37 6.73
C PRO A 327 2.34 17.43 7.15
N LEU A 328 2.52 16.12 6.91
CA LEU A 328 1.54 15.09 7.26
C LEU A 328 1.36 15.00 8.78
N SER A 329 2.46 15.09 9.54
CA SER A 329 2.44 15.08 11.01
C SER A 329 1.60 16.23 11.57
N ALA A 330 1.63 17.39 10.92
CA ALA A 330 0.85 18.56 11.33
C ALA A 330 -0.65 18.30 11.17
N MET A 331 -1.09 17.77 10.03
CA MET A 331 -2.51 17.43 9.83
C MET A 331 -2.97 16.29 10.76
N ILE A 332 -2.15 15.26 10.97
CA ILE A 332 -2.45 14.22 11.97
C ILE A 332 -2.63 14.84 13.35
N SER A 333 -1.76 15.78 13.74
CA SER A 333 -1.81 16.42 15.06
C SER A 333 -3.03 17.32 15.27
N GLU A 334 -3.49 17.97 14.19
CA GLU A 334 -4.68 18.83 14.17
C GLU A 334 -5.98 18.00 14.27
N ASP A 335 -6.05 16.86 13.57
CA ASP A 335 -7.29 16.10 13.39
C ASP A 335 -7.48 14.95 14.38
N THR A 336 -6.40 14.50 15.05
CA THR A 336 -6.45 13.35 15.97
C THR A 336 -6.03 13.73 17.39
N SER A 337 -6.35 12.90 18.38
CA SER A 337 -6.04 13.17 19.78
C SER A 337 -5.67 11.90 20.57
N GLY A 338 -5.20 12.10 21.81
CA GLY A 338 -4.85 11.02 22.75
C GLY A 338 -3.76 10.07 22.24
N ASP A 339 -3.80 8.84 22.74
CA ASP A 339 -2.85 7.77 22.41
C ASP A 339 -2.89 7.38 20.93
N TYR A 340 -4.06 7.50 20.30
CA TYR A 340 -4.23 7.32 18.86
C TYR A 340 -3.35 8.29 18.07
N LYS A 341 -3.39 9.59 18.39
CA LYS A 341 -2.49 10.59 17.77
C LYS A 341 -1.03 10.23 17.98
N THR A 342 -0.64 9.93 19.22
CA THR A 342 0.76 9.62 19.56
C THR A 342 1.27 8.44 18.73
N ALA A 343 0.47 7.37 18.62
CA ALA A 343 0.81 6.22 17.80
C ALA A 343 0.93 6.55 16.30
N LEU A 344 -0.02 7.31 15.74
CA LEU A 344 0.04 7.76 14.33
C LEU A 344 1.29 8.60 14.05
N LEU A 345 1.61 9.55 14.94
CA LEU A 345 2.80 10.40 14.80
C LEU A 345 4.09 9.59 14.88
N ASN A 346 4.15 8.58 15.74
CA ASN A 346 5.29 7.67 15.77
C ASN A 346 5.46 6.89 14.46
N LEU A 347 4.36 6.42 13.84
CA LEU A 347 4.42 5.76 12.54
C LEU A 347 4.78 6.74 11.41
N CYS A 348 4.30 7.97 11.47
CA CYS A 348 4.64 9.03 10.50
C CYS A 348 6.14 9.37 10.54
N GLY A 349 6.71 9.40 11.74
CA GLY A 349 8.08 9.89 11.96
C GLY A 349 8.21 11.38 11.66
N SER A 350 9.44 11.87 11.61
CA SER A 350 9.75 13.27 11.30
C SER A 350 9.49 13.62 9.83
N ASP A 351 9.06 14.86 9.54
CA ASP A 351 8.67 15.32 8.21
C ASP A 351 8.84 16.83 7.93
#